data_AF-A0A7C5Z3W3-F1
#
_entry.id   AF-A0A7C5Z3W3-F1
#
_cell.length_a   1.000
_cell.length_b   1.000
_cell.length_c   1.000
_cell.angle_alpha   90.00
_cell.angle_beta   90.00
_cell.angle_gamma   90.00
#
_symmetry.space_group_name_H-M   'P 1'
#
loop_
_entity.id
_entity.type
_entity.pdbx_description
1 polymer ?
#
loop_
_entity_poly.entity_id
_entity_poly.type
_entity_poly.pdbx_seq_one_letter_code
_entity_poly.pdbx_strand_id
1 'polypeptide(L)'
;NRRLPAALVVVALGLVWTVFQGKVPFSSIIQGIEFRLPTLHTVSWEDLWTGFLLLSLPQLPLSMSNSLFATTAVANDLFPERRITVRKLGVTYSLMNFVQPLLGGIPTCHGCGGMAGHCFFGARTGGSVVIYGSIWLVVGLFFSKAFSDLVQVFPTSILGVILVFEAITLMRFIKDVAPNREELFIALSGGLLAALVPYGYVWAILIGIALHHLFRLLPRREW
;
A
#
# COMPACT_ATOMS: atom_id res chain seq x y z
N ASN A 1 -21.09 16.29 -6.75
CA ASN A 1 -21.20 14.89 -6.24
C ASN A 1 -20.40 14.79 -4.94
N ARG A 2 -20.95 15.24 -3.80
CA ARG A 2 -20.25 15.23 -2.51
C ARG A 2 -20.39 13.85 -1.87
N ARG A 3 -19.50 12.92 -2.23
CA ARG A 3 -19.43 11.61 -1.57
C ARG A 3 -18.32 11.66 -0.54
N LEU A 4 -18.68 11.81 0.73
CA LEU A 4 -17.76 11.58 1.84
C LEU A 4 -17.14 10.18 1.68
N PRO A 5 -15.80 10.04 1.73
CA PRO A 5 -15.17 8.73 1.65
C PRO A 5 -15.68 7.85 2.80
N ALA A 6 -16.21 6.67 2.47
CA ALA A 6 -16.71 5.73 3.47
C ALA A 6 -15.63 5.37 4.51
N ALA A 7 -14.37 5.26 4.08
CA ALA A 7 -13.24 5.03 4.96
C ALA A 7 -13.10 6.12 6.06
N LEU A 8 -13.32 7.40 5.73
CA LEU A 8 -13.26 8.48 6.72
C LEU A 8 -14.40 8.36 7.75
N VAL A 9 -15.60 7.99 7.30
CA VAL A 9 -16.75 7.77 8.19
C VAL A 9 -16.48 6.59 9.13
N VAL A 10 -15.98 5.48 8.60
CA VAL A 10 -15.65 4.27 9.38
C VAL A 10 -14.54 4.54 10.40
N VAL A 11 -13.48 5.26 10.02
CA VAL A 11 -12.42 5.67 10.94
C VAL A 11 -12.97 6.61 12.01
N ALA A 12 -13.80 7.59 11.66
CA ALA A 12 -14.41 8.50 12.61
C ALA A 12 -15.31 7.77 13.62
N LEU A 13 -16.13 6.82 13.16
CA LEU A 13 -16.92 5.96 14.04
C LEU A 13 -16.04 5.15 14.99
N GLY A 14 -14.88 4.68 14.52
CA GLY A 14 -13.92 3.99 15.37
C GLY A 14 -13.31 4.86 16.45
N LEU A 15 -12.94 6.09 16.11
CA LEU A 15 -12.46 7.05 17.09
C LEU A 15 -13.53 7.37 18.13
N VAL A 16 -14.76 7.63 17.69
CA VAL A 16 -15.91 7.89 18.57
C VAL A 16 -16.15 6.69 19.49
N TRP A 17 -16.10 5.47 18.95
CA TRP A 17 -16.23 4.24 19.73
C TRP A 17 -15.14 4.08 20.78
N THR A 18 -13.88 4.34 20.43
CA THR A 18 -12.76 4.31 21.41
C THR A 18 -12.94 5.36 22.51
N VAL A 19 -13.44 6.55 22.18
CA VAL A 19 -13.79 7.59 23.16
C VAL A 19 -14.88 7.11 24.10
N PHE A 20 -15.96 6.51 23.58
CA PHE A 20 -17.06 5.98 24.41
C PHE A 20 -16.61 4.86 25.34
N GLN A 21 -15.63 4.05 24.95
CA GLN A 21 -15.05 3.04 25.83
C GLN A 21 -14.13 3.59 26.92
N GLY A 22 -13.90 4.92 26.97
CA GLY A 22 -12.99 5.54 27.92
C GLY A 22 -11.53 5.13 27.72
N LYS A 23 -11.18 4.60 26.54
CA LYS A 23 -9.83 4.08 26.24
C LYS A 23 -8.86 5.17 25.80
N VAL A 24 -9.34 6.37 25.48
CA VAL A 24 -8.50 7.46 25.00
C VAL A 24 -7.74 8.11 26.16
N PRO A 25 -6.40 8.09 26.15
CA PRO A 25 -5.59 8.71 27.20
C PRO A 25 -5.48 10.22 26.97
N PHE A 26 -6.55 10.96 27.23
CA PHE A 26 -6.63 12.40 26.94
C PHE A 26 -5.50 13.22 27.58
N SER A 27 -5.11 12.91 28.81
CA SER A 27 -4.00 13.57 29.50
C SER A 27 -2.66 13.34 28.78
N SER A 28 -2.36 12.09 28.41
CA SER A 28 -1.15 11.73 27.67
C SER A 28 -1.11 12.36 26.29
N ILE A 29 -2.26 12.45 25.60
CA ILE A 29 -2.39 13.07 24.28
C ILE A 29 -2.07 14.57 24.35
N ILE A 30 -2.63 15.29 25.33
CA ILE A 30 -2.37 16.73 25.51
C ILE A 30 -0.90 16.95 25.85
N GLN A 31 -0.33 16.12 26.72
CA GLN A 31 1.10 16.17 27.07
C GLN A 31 2.01 15.68 25.93
N GLY A 32 1.45 15.02 24.91
CA GLY A 32 2.16 14.50 23.75
C GLY A 32 2.30 15.50 22.60
N ILE A 33 1.81 16.75 22.79
CA ILE A 33 2.00 17.84 21.85
C ILE A 33 3.37 18.47 22.12
N GLU A 34 4.36 18.08 21.33
CA GLU A 34 5.75 18.49 21.49
C GLU A 34 6.47 18.42 20.14
N PHE A 35 7.37 19.38 19.88
CA PHE A 35 8.25 19.31 18.72
C PHE A 35 9.31 18.22 18.91
N ARG A 36 9.35 17.24 18.00
CA ARG A 36 10.31 16.12 17.99
C ARG A 36 10.85 15.89 16.59
N LEU A 37 12.17 15.83 16.49
CA LEU A 37 12.86 15.44 15.26
C LEU A 37 12.90 13.90 15.14
N PRO A 38 12.92 13.35 13.91
CA PRO A 38 13.12 11.92 13.71
C PRO A 38 14.49 11.50 14.24
N THR A 39 14.54 10.35 14.90
CA THR A 39 15.79 9.73 15.33
C THR A 39 16.46 9.05 14.14
N LEU A 40 17.78 9.18 14.03
CA LEU A 40 18.55 8.43 13.05
C LEU A 40 18.71 6.99 13.54
N HIS A 41 18.42 6.04 12.67
CA HIS A 41 18.58 4.61 12.92
C HIS A 41 19.73 4.07 12.08
N THR A 42 20.56 3.24 12.68
CA THR A 42 21.56 2.44 11.97
C THR A 42 20.93 1.13 11.53
N VAL A 43 21.18 0.72 10.29
CA VAL A 43 20.72 -0.56 9.77
C VAL A 43 21.88 -1.55 9.83
N SER A 44 21.73 -2.62 10.61
CA SER A 44 22.75 -3.67 10.69
C SER A 44 22.72 -4.59 9.48
N TRP A 45 23.78 -5.38 9.29
CA TRP A 45 23.81 -6.39 8.23
C TRP A 45 22.72 -7.47 8.42
N GLU A 46 22.41 -7.80 9.67
CA GLU A 46 21.34 -8.74 10.01
C GLU A 46 19.95 -8.17 9.66
N ASP A 47 19.72 -6.88 9.93
CA ASP A 47 18.49 -6.19 9.53
C ASP A 47 18.31 -6.19 8.02
N LEU A 48 19.40 -5.96 7.26
CA LEU A 48 19.37 -6.00 5.80
C LEU A 48 19.00 -7.40 5.28
N TRP A 49 19.60 -8.45 5.82
CA TRP A 49 19.31 -9.81 5.37
C TRP A 49 17.90 -10.25 5.73
N THR A 50 17.47 -9.93 6.95
CA THR A 50 16.11 -10.20 7.44
C THR A 50 15.08 -9.43 6.61
N GLY A 51 15.29 -8.13 6.41
CA GLY A 51 14.42 -7.29 5.59
C GLY A 51 14.39 -7.71 4.11
N PHE A 52 15.51 -8.19 3.57
CA PHE A 52 15.57 -8.73 2.22
C PHE A 52 14.71 -10.00 2.08
N LEU A 53 14.93 -10.99 2.96
CA LEU A 53 14.25 -12.28 2.89
C LEU A 53 12.76 -12.21 3.27
N LEU A 54 12.45 -11.51 4.36
CA LEU A 54 11.10 -11.49 4.93
C LEU A 54 10.18 -10.47 4.27
N LEU A 55 10.72 -9.33 3.83
CA LEU A 55 9.92 -8.22 3.34
C LEU A 55 10.12 -7.99 1.84
N SER A 56 11.37 -7.79 1.42
CA SER A 56 11.67 -7.35 0.05
C SER A 56 11.31 -8.41 -0.98
N LEU A 57 11.75 -9.66 -0.80
CA LEU A 57 11.47 -10.75 -1.73
C LEU A 57 9.96 -10.99 -1.93
N PRO A 58 9.13 -11.13 -0.88
CA PRO A 58 7.67 -11.22 -1.04
C PRO A 58 7.02 -9.97 -1.62
N GLN A 59 7.62 -8.79 -1.44
CA GLN A 59 7.06 -7.53 -1.93
C GLN A 59 7.44 -7.15 -3.36
N LEU A 60 8.42 -7.80 -3.97
CA LEU A 60 8.75 -7.60 -5.38
C LEU A 60 7.53 -7.62 -6.32
N PRO A 61 6.65 -8.65 -6.30
CA PRO A 61 5.50 -8.69 -7.20
C PRO A 61 4.56 -7.51 -7.01
N LEU A 62 4.19 -7.22 -5.76
CA LEU A 62 3.22 -6.16 -5.45
C LEU A 62 3.81 -4.78 -5.77
N SER A 63 5.08 -4.57 -5.46
CA SER A 63 5.79 -3.32 -5.73
C SER A 63 5.94 -3.07 -7.23
N MET A 64 6.31 -4.08 -8.00
CA MET A 64 6.42 -3.95 -9.46
C MET A 64 5.05 -3.71 -10.11
N SER A 65 4.04 -4.52 -9.75
CA SER A 65 2.70 -4.42 -10.35
C SER A 65 1.99 -3.11 -9.98
N ASN A 66 1.86 -2.80 -8.68
CA ASN A 66 1.12 -1.64 -8.21
C ASN A 66 1.95 -0.36 -8.36
N SER A 67 3.16 -0.35 -7.79
CA SER A 67 3.94 0.88 -7.58
C SER A 67 4.71 1.34 -8.81
N LEU A 68 4.98 0.43 -9.77
CA LEU A 68 5.71 0.74 -10.99
C LEU A 68 4.79 0.68 -12.22
N PHE A 69 4.30 -0.49 -12.61
CA PHE A 69 3.56 -0.65 -13.87
C PHE A 69 2.19 0.02 -13.83
N ALA A 70 1.33 -0.34 -12.87
CA ALA A 70 0.00 0.25 -12.75
C ALA A 70 0.07 1.75 -12.46
N THR A 71 1.01 2.18 -11.61
CA THR A 71 1.21 3.61 -11.34
C THR A 71 1.66 4.37 -12.59
N THR A 72 2.56 3.80 -13.41
CA THR A 72 2.96 4.42 -14.69
C THR A 72 1.78 4.54 -15.65
N ALA A 73 0.99 3.47 -15.78
CA ALA A 73 -0.19 3.45 -16.64
C ALA A 73 -1.21 4.51 -16.19
N VAL A 74 -1.62 4.48 -14.93
CA VAL A 74 -2.58 5.44 -14.36
C VAL A 74 -2.08 6.89 -14.47
N ALA A 75 -0.79 7.14 -14.24
CA ALA A 75 -0.23 8.48 -14.40
C ALA A 75 -0.29 8.97 -15.84
N ASN A 76 0.01 8.10 -16.81
CA ASN A 76 -0.03 8.43 -18.23
C ASN A 76 -1.46 8.56 -18.77
N ASP A 77 -2.42 7.83 -18.20
CA ASP A 77 -3.84 7.94 -18.53
C ASP A 77 -4.45 9.24 -17.98
N LEU A 78 -4.10 9.60 -16.74
CA LEU A 78 -4.60 10.82 -16.09
C LEU A 78 -3.91 12.09 -16.59
N PHE A 79 -2.63 12.00 -16.97
CA PHE A 79 -1.79 13.13 -17.37
C PHE A 79 -1.02 12.82 -18.67
N PRO A 80 -1.71 12.65 -19.82
CA PRO A 80 -1.09 12.23 -21.07
C PRO A 80 -0.03 13.20 -21.60
N GLU A 81 -0.14 14.49 -21.27
CA GLU A 81 0.82 15.54 -21.63
C GLU A 81 2.12 15.47 -20.81
N ARG A 82 2.16 14.68 -19.73
CA ARG A 82 3.28 14.59 -18.79
C ARG A 82 3.70 13.15 -18.57
N ARG A 83 3.96 12.44 -19.67
CA ARG A 83 4.29 11.01 -19.61
C ARG A 83 5.49 10.74 -18.70
N ILE A 84 5.34 9.72 -17.87
CA ILE A 84 6.40 9.20 -17.01
C ILE A 84 6.77 7.79 -17.44
N THR A 85 8.00 7.40 -17.15
CA THR A 85 8.52 6.07 -17.45
C THR A 85 8.62 5.24 -16.18
N VAL A 86 8.50 3.92 -16.34
CA VAL A 86 8.73 2.95 -15.27
C VAL A 86 10.11 3.17 -14.62
N ARG A 87 11.14 3.47 -15.43
CA ARG A 87 12.50 3.74 -14.93
C ARG A 87 12.54 4.96 -14.01
N LYS A 88 11.86 6.06 -14.36
CA LYS A 88 11.82 7.27 -13.54
C LYS A 88 11.14 7.01 -12.20
N LEU A 89 10.01 6.31 -12.20
CA LEU A 89 9.32 5.90 -10.97
C LEU A 89 10.15 4.91 -10.15
N GLY A 90 10.86 3.98 -10.80
CA GLY A 90 11.75 3.03 -10.14
C GLY A 90 12.86 3.73 -9.36
N VAL A 91 13.50 4.74 -9.94
CA VAL A 91 14.55 5.51 -9.26
C VAL A 91 14.00 6.24 -8.03
N THR A 92 12.86 6.94 -8.16
CA THR A 92 12.29 7.67 -7.01
C THR A 92 11.75 6.72 -5.94
N TYR A 93 11.20 5.58 -6.34
CA TYR A 93 10.78 4.49 -5.46
C TYR A 93 11.97 3.89 -4.67
N SER A 94 13.09 3.63 -5.32
CA SER A 94 14.29 3.13 -4.64
C SER A 94 14.87 4.17 -3.68
N LEU A 95 14.98 5.44 -4.10
CA LEU A 95 15.52 6.50 -3.27
C LEU A 95 14.69 6.73 -2.00
N MET A 96 13.36 6.79 -2.12
CA MET A 96 12.50 6.99 -0.94
C MET A 96 12.63 5.82 0.04
N ASN A 97 12.67 4.58 -0.44
CA ASN A 97 12.75 3.38 0.39
C ASN A 97 14.18 3.10 0.91
N PHE A 98 15.20 3.71 0.31
CA PHE A 98 16.56 3.67 0.83
C PHE A 98 16.75 4.61 2.04
N VAL A 99 16.12 5.80 2.00
CA VAL A 99 16.24 6.81 3.07
C VAL A 99 15.34 6.48 4.26
N GLN A 100 14.12 5.97 4.03
CA GLN A 100 13.12 5.76 5.09
C GLN A 100 13.59 4.93 6.29
N PRO A 101 14.27 3.77 6.11
CA PRO A 101 14.75 2.97 7.25
C PRO A 101 15.70 3.74 8.17
N LEU A 102 16.50 4.67 7.62
CA LEU A 102 17.43 5.50 8.38
C LEU A 102 16.70 6.50 9.31
N LEU A 103 15.42 6.76 9.06
CA LEU A 103 14.56 7.63 9.85
C LEU A 103 13.51 6.84 10.65
N GLY A 104 13.64 5.51 10.72
CA GLY A 104 12.66 4.63 11.38
C GLY A 104 11.34 4.50 10.61
N GLY A 105 11.34 4.87 9.33
CA GLY A 105 10.17 4.78 8.45
C GLY A 105 9.92 3.36 7.92
N ILE A 106 8.67 3.09 7.59
CA ILE A 106 8.24 1.86 6.90
C ILE A 106 8.32 2.04 5.38
N PRO A 107 8.44 0.96 4.58
CA PRO A 107 8.44 1.06 3.12
C PRO A 107 7.20 1.76 2.57
N THR A 108 7.38 2.61 1.55
CA THR A 108 6.30 3.36 0.90
C THR A 108 6.38 3.30 -0.63
N CYS A 109 5.35 3.80 -1.29
CA CYS A 109 5.28 3.85 -2.74
C CYS A 109 4.51 5.08 -3.22
N HIS A 110 4.53 5.33 -4.53
CA HIS A 110 3.67 6.34 -5.14
C HIS A 110 2.20 5.90 -5.17
N GLY A 111 1.96 4.61 -5.50
CA GLY A 111 0.66 3.95 -5.47
C GLY A 111 -0.35 4.47 -6.51
N CYS A 112 -0.83 3.61 -7.39
CA CYS A 112 -1.80 4.02 -8.42
C CYS A 112 -3.16 4.43 -7.80
N GLY A 113 -3.59 3.73 -6.74
CA GLY A 113 -4.84 4.00 -6.03
C GLY A 113 -4.86 5.37 -5.33
N GLY A 114 -3.74 5.75 -4.70
CA GLY A 114 -3.61 7.06 -4.08
C GLY A 114 -3.71 8.19 -5.10
N MET A 115 -3.00 8.06 -6.23
CA MET A 115 -3.06 9.02 -7.33
C MET A 115 -4.47 9.15 -7.92
N ALA A 116 -5.12 8.01 -8.20
CA ALA A 116 -6.49 7.98 -8.68
C ALA A 116 -7.46 8.60 -7.67
N GLY A 117 -7.29 8.35 -6.37
CA GLY A 117 -8.07 8.94 -5.29
C GLY A 117 -7.95 10.46 -5.24
N HIS A 118 -6.72 11.00 -5.27
CA HIS A 118 -6.50 12.44 -5.34
C HIS A 118 -7.21 13.05 -6.57
N CYS A 119 -7.09 12.42 -7.74
CA CYS A 119 -7.74 12.91 -8.96
C CYS A 119 -9.27 12.80 -8.91
N PHE A 120 -9.79 11.73 -8.31
CA PHE A 120 -11.23 11.54 -8.08
C PHE A 120 -11.81 12.67 -7.22
N PHE A 121 -11.07 13.12 -6.19
CA PHE A 121 -11.45 14.26 -5.35
C PHE A 121 -11.08 15.64 -5.92
N GLY A 122 -10.69 15.71 -7.20
CA GLY A 122 -10.51 16.96 -7.93
C GLY A 122 -9.07 17.47 -8.03
N ALA A 123 -8.07 16.77 -7.47
CA ALA A 123 -6.68 17.16 -7.68
C ALA A 123 -6.27 17.00 -9.15
N ARG A 124 -5.51 17.95 -9.68
CA ARG A 124 -4.98 17.91 -11.06
C ARG A 124 -3.47 18.19 -11.13
N THR A 125 -2.84 18.38 -9.98
CA THR A 125 -1.41 18.65 -9.84
C THR A 125 -0.86 17.92 -8.62
N GLY A 126 0.46 17.79 -8.53
CA GLY A 126 1.13 17.22 -7.35
C GLY A 126 0.95 18.05 -6.07
N GLY A 127 0.38 19.26 -6.15
CA GLY A 127 0.13 20.11 -4.98
C GLY A 127 -0.71 19.43 -3.90
N SER A 128 -1.68 18.59 -4.28
CA SER A 128 -2.47 17.84 -3.29
C SER A 128 -1.63 16.86 -2.48
N VAL A 129 -0.64 16.22 -3.12
CA VAL A 129 0.28 15.27 -2.48
C VAL A 129 1.25 16.03 -1.57
N VAL A 130 1.74 17.19 -1.99
CA VAL A 130 2.59 18.06 -1.15
C VAL A 130 1.84 18.54 0.09
N ILE A 131 0.60 19.00 -0.06
CA ILE A 131 -0.24 19.42 1.08
C ILE A 131 -0.47 18.23 2.03
N TYR A 132 -0.86 17.07 1.49
CA TYR A 132 -1.09 15.86 2.27
C TYR A 132 0.16 15.41 3.04
N GLY A 133 1.32 15.37 2.38
CA GLY A 133 2.60 15.07 3.01
C GLY A 133 2.99 16.11 4.07
N SER A 134 2.72 17.40 3.82
CA SER A 134 3.01 18.47 4.78
C SER A 134 2.16 18.34 6.05
N ILE A 135 0.89 17.93 5.93
CA ILE A 135 0.04 17.63 7.10
C ILE A 135 0.66 16.50 7.91
N TRP A 136 1.09 15.41 7.27
CA TRP A 136 1.75 14.31 7.98
C TRP A 136 3.10 14.70 8.58
N LEU A 137 3.86 15.59 7.95
CA LEU A 137 5.09 16.14 8.53
C LEU A 137 4.78 16.94 9.80
N VAL A 138 3.74 17.78 9.79
CA VAL A 138 3.31 18.50 11.00
C VAL A 138 2.85 17.53 12.08
N VAL A 139 2.07 16.50 11.74
CA VAL A 139 1.64 15.46 12.69
C VAL A 139 2.84 14.73 13.28
N GLY A 140 3.82 14.32 12.46
CA GLY A 140 5.02 13.64 12.93
C GLY A 140 5.90 14.52 13.81
N LEU A 141 6.11 15.77 13.41
CA LEU A 141 6.98 16.70 14.14
C LEU A 141 6.37 17.19 15.45
N PHE A 142 5.06 17.42 15.53
CA PHE A 142 4.45 18.06 16.72
C PHE A 142 3.55 17.12 17.54
N PHE A 143 3.13 15.99 16.97
CA PHE A 143 2.11 15.13 17.56
C PHE A 143 2.50 13.65 17.52
N SER A 144 3.77 13.29 17.28
CA SER A 144 4.20 11.88 17.14
C SER A 144 3.87 11.02 18.37
N LYS A 145 4.08 11.53 19.58
CA LYS A 145 3.73 10.82 20.83
C LYS A 145 2.21 10.64 20.95
N ALA A 146 1.46 11.74 20.83
CA ALA A 146 0.00 11.71 20.87
C ALA A 146 -0.60 10.76 19.81
N PHE A 147 -0.04 10.76 18.60
CA PHE A 147 -0.44 9.88 17.53
C PHE A 147 -0.13 8.40 17.84
N SER A 148 1.05 8.10 18.38
CA SER A 148 1.41 6.75 18.81
C SER A 148 0.44 6.20 19.87
N ASP A 149 0.14 7.00 20.89
CA ASP A 149 -0.81 6.63 21.95
C ASP A 149 -2.22 6.39 21.39
N LEU A 150 -2.66 7.23 20.44
CA LEU A 150 -3.97 7.09 19.79
C LEU A 150 -4.06 5.82 18.93
N VAL A 151 -3.01 5.49 18.18
CA VAL A 151 -2.96 4.29 17.32
C VAL A 151 -3.06 3.02 18.16
N GLN A 152 -2.43 2.97 19.34
CA GLN A 152 -2.49 1.79 20.22
C GLN A 152 -3.89 1.49 20.74
N VAL A 153 -4.74 2.51 20.86
CA VAL A 153 -6.14 2.36 21.34
C VAL A 153 -7.16 2.30 20.20
N PHE A 154 -6.71 2.39 18.94
CA PHE A 154 -7.59 2.33 17.79
C PHE A 154 -8.20 0.92 17.62
N PRO A 155 -9.50 0.77 17.32
CA PRO A 155 -10.14 -0.54 17.29
C PRO A 155 -9.60 -1.40 16.13
N THR A 156 -8.91 -2.48 16.46
CA THR A 156 -8.39 -3.44 15.46
C THR A 156 -9.49 -4.08 14.63
N SER A 157 -10.70 -4.20 15.17
CA SER A 157 -11.89 -4.67 14.43
C SER A 157 -12.23 -3.77 13.25
N ILE A 158 -12.09 -2.45 13.40
CA ILE A 158 -12.37 -1.49 12.33
C ILE A 158 -11.30 -1.54 11.26
N LEU A 159 -10.03 -1.68 11.66
CA LEU A 159 -8.95 -1.94 10.72
C LEU A 159 -9.22 -3.23 9.93
N GLY A 160 -9.66 -4.31 10.60
CA GLY A 160 -10.05 -5.55 9.96
C GLY A 160 -11.17 -5.37 8.93
N VAL A 161 -12.21 -4.60 9.27
CA VAL A 161 -13.30 -4.27 8.33
C VAL A 161 -12.75 -3.54 7.11
N ILE A 162 -11.95 -2.49 7.31
CA ILE A 162 -11.33 -1.74 6.19
C ILE A 162 -10.52 -2.69 5.31
N LEU A 163 -9.67 -3.53 5.90
CA LEU A 163 -8.84 -4.48 5.16
C LEU A 163 -9.66 -5.51 4.38
N VAL A 164 -10.77 -6.01 4.93
CA VAL A 164 -11.67 -6.94 4.22
C VAL A 164 -12.34 -6.26 3.03
N PHE A 165 -12.82 -5.03 3.20
CA PHE A 165 -13.42 -4.28 2.10
C PHE A 165 -12.42 -3.95 1.00
N GLU A 166 -11.19 -3.57 1.36
CA GLU A 166 -10.09 -3.38 0.41
C GLU A 166 -9.76 -4.70 -0.32
N ALA A 167 -9.65 -5.81 0.41
CA ALA A 167 -9.41 -7.13 -0.19
C ALA A 167 -10.51 -7.52 -1.17
N ILE A 168 -11.79 -7.38 -0.80
CA ILE A 168 -12.93 -7.64 -1.70
C ILE A 168 -12.89 -6.72 -2.92
N THR A 169 -12.58 -5.44 -2.72
CA THR A 169 -12.48 -4.47 -3.81
C THR A 169 -11.38 -4.85 -4.80
N LEU A 170 -10.20 -5.24 -4.29
CA LEU A 170 -9.09 -5.71 -5.10
C LEU A 170 -9.41 -7.03 -5.82
N MET A 171 -10.11 -7.96 -5.17
CA MET A 171 -10.53 -9.22 -5.81
C MET A 171 -11.42 -8.99 -7.04
N ARG A 172 -12.12 -7.85 -7.14
CA ARG A 172 -12.97 -7.56 -8.33
C ARG A 172 -12.17 -7.43 -9.63
N PHE A 173 -10.86 -7.14 -9.56
CA PHE A 173 -10.00 -7.08 -10.75
C PHE A 173 -9.78 -8.47 -11.38
N ILE A 174 -10.15 -9.56 -10.70
CA ILE A 174 -10.16 -10.90 -11.32
C ILE A 174 -11.04 -10.97 -12.57
N LYS A 175 -12.03 -10.08 -12.69
CA LYS A 175 -12.93 -10.00 -13.85
C LYS A 175 -12.18 -9.71 -15.15
N ASP A 176 -11.04 -9.02 -15.07
CA ASP A 176 -10.26 -8.64 -16.25
C ASP A 176 -9.55 -9.85 -16.87
N VAL A 177 -9.25 -10.87 -16.07
CA VAL A 177 -8.59 -12.13 -16.51
C VAL A 177 -9.56 -13.31 -16.61
N ALA A 178 -10.75 -13.20 -16.02
CA ALA A 178 -11.76 -14.26 -16.00
C ALA A 178 -12.17 -14.83 -17.38
N PRO A 179 -12.23 -14.05 -18.47
CA PRO A 179 -12.56 -14.59 -19.80
C PRO A 179 -11.53 -15.60 -20.33
N ASN A 180 -10.26 -15.52 -19.90
CA ASN A 180 -9.22 -16.45 -20.30
C ASN A 180 -9.03 -17.52 -19.22
N ARG A 181 -9.38 -18.78 -19.53
CA ARG A 181 -9.28 -19.89 -18.57
C ARG A 181 -7.87 -20.10 -18.02
N GLU A 182 -6.84 -19.92 -18.85
CA GLU A 182 -5.44 -20.10 -18.46
C GLU A 182 -5.00 -19.00 -17.49
N GLU A 183 -5.32 -17.74 -17.81
CA GLU A 183 -5.00 -16.59 -16.95
C GLU A 183 -5.79 -16.63 -15.64
N LEU A 184 -7.07 -17.02 -15.70
CA LEU A 184 -7.89 -17.22 -14.50
C LEU A 184 -7.32 -18.32 -13.60
N PHE A 185 -6.87 -19.44 -14.20
CA PHE A 185 -6.23 -20.52 -13.44
C PHE A 185 -4.95 -20.05 -12.74
N ILE A 186 -4.10 -19.31 -13.46
CA ILE A 186 -2.88 -18.70 -12.90
C ILE A 186 -3.22 -17.75 -11.76
N ALA A 187 -4.21 -16.86 -11.94
CA ALA A 187 -4.62 -15.89 -10.94
C ALA A 187 -5.16 -16.55 -9.66
N LEU A 188 -6.04 -17.55 -9.80
CA LEU A 188 -6.63 -18.28 -8.67
C LEU A 188 -5.57 -19.10 -7.93
N SER A 189 -4.69 -19.77 -8.66
CA SER A 189 -3.59 -20.55 -8.08
C SER A 189 -2.61 -19.64 -7.34
N GLY A 190 -2.25 -18.50 -7.92
CA GLY A 190 -1.44 -17.47 -7.28
C GLY A 190 -2.07 -16.92 -5.99
N GLY A 191 -3.38 -16.64 -6.02
CA GLY A 191 -4.14 -16.20 -4.86
C GLY A 191 -4.17 -17.24 -3.73
N LEU A 192 -4.40 -18.51 -4.07
CA LEU A 192 -4.36 -19.62 -3.10
C LEU A 192 -2.97 -19.82 -2.50
N LEU A 193 -1.92 -19.77 -3.33
CA LEU A 193 -0.54 -19.85 -2.85
C LEU A 193 -0.24 -18.71 -1.88
N ALA A 194 -0.56 -17.47 -2.24
CA ALA A 194 -0.36 -16.30 -1.40
C ALA A 194 -1.12 -16.38 -0.06
N ALA A 195 -2.30 -16.99 -0.04
CA ALA A 195 -3.13 -17.10 1.16
C ALA A 195 -2.74 -18.26 2.09
N LEU A 196 -2.28 -19.39 1.53
CA LEU A 196 -2.16 -20.65 2.27
C LEU A 196 -0.71 -21.11 2.49
N VAL A 197 0.25 -20.61 1.71
CA VAL A 197 1.64 -21.08 1.74
C VAL A 197 2.54 -20.03 2.38
N PRO A 198 3.45 -20.41 3.30
CA PRO A 198 4.50 -19.51 3.76
C PRO A 198 5.30 -18.94 2.57
N TYR A 199 5.49 -17.62 2.53
CA TYR A 199 6.09 -16.92 1.38
C TYR A 199 5.33 -17.15 0.06
N GLY A 200 4.03 -17.40 0.14
CA GLY A 200 3.17 -17.73 -1.00
C GLY A 200 3.22 -16.72 -2.14
N TYR A 201 3.48 -15.44 -1.87
CA TYR A 201 3.68 -14.41 -2.91
C TYR A 201 4.87 -14.69 -3.83
N VAL A 202 5.95 -15.24 -3.30
CA VAL A 202 7.14 -15.62 -4.08
C VAL A 202 6.79 -16.82 -4.97
N TRP A 203 6.18 -17.85 -4.39
CA TRP A 203 5.72 -19.03 -5.12
C TRP A 203 4.68 -18.69 -6.19
N ALA A 204 3.76 -17.76 -5.90
CA ALA A 204 2.77 -17.28 -6.85
C ALA A 204 3.41 -16.68 -8.11
N ILE A 205 4.51 -15.91 -7.97
CA ILE A 205 5.26 -15.43 -9.14
C ILE A 205 5.92 -16.58 -9.88
N LEU A 206 6.73 -17.39 -9.18
CA LEU A 206 7.56 -18.40 -9.82
C LEU A 206 6.70 -19.42 -10.57
N ILE A 207 5.65 -19.93 -9.90
CA ILE A 207 4.71 -20.88 -10.48
C ILE A 207 3.85 -20.19 -11.53
N GLY A 208 3.41 -18.95 -11.31
CA GLY A 208 2.61 -18.19 -12.29
C GLY A 208 3.36 -17.96 -13.61
N ILE A 209 4.64 -17.60 -13.55
CA ILE A 209 5.51 -17.46 -14.72
C ILE A 209 5.72 -18.80 -15.41
N ALA A 210 6.02 -19.86 -14.65
CA ALA A 210 6.20 -21.20 -15.21
C ALA A 210 4.93 -21.70 -15.92
N LEU A 211 3.76 -21.54 -15.30
CA LEU A 211 2.47 -21.88 -15.90
C LEU A 211 2.18 -21.04 -17.14
N HIS A 212 2.46 -19.74 -17.11
CA HIS A 212 2.28 -18.87 -18.27
C HIS A 212 3.10 -19.34 -19.49
N HIS A 213 4.36 -19.71 -19.27
CA HIS A 213 5.20 -20.23 -20.34
C HIS A 213 4.77 -21.63 -20.78
N LEU A 214 4.37 -22.51 -19.85
CA LEU A 214 3.88 -23.84 -20.18
C LEU A 214 2.64 -23.78 -21.07
N PHE A 215 1.66 -22.94 -20.74
CA PHE A 215 0.45 -22.80 -21.55
C PHE A 215 0.72 -22.22 -22.94
N ARG A 216 1.72 -21.33 -23.09
CA ARG A 216 2.15 -20.87 -24.41
C ARG A 216 2.80 -21.97 -25.27
N LEU A 217 3.39 -22.99 -24.65
CA LEU A 217 4.01 -24.12 -25.35
C LEU A 217 3.00 -25.21 -25.73
N LEU A 218 1.88 -25.30 -25.01
CA LEU A 218 0.83 -26.25 -25.32
C LEU A 218 0.01 -25.79 -26.54
N PRO A 219 -0.40 -26.70 -27.44
CA PRO A 219 -1.30 -26.35 -28.51
C PRO A 219 -2.58 -25.77 -27.92
N ARG A 220 -3.01 -24.59 -28.40
CA ARG A 220 -4.28 -23.98 -28.00
C ARG A 220 -5.39 -24.98 -28.28
N ARG A 221 -5.91 -25.57 -27.21
CA ARG A 221 -7.03 -26.47 -27.27
C ARG A 221 -8.30 -25.63 -27.33
N GLU A 222 -8.89 -25.51 -28.52
CA GLU A 222 -10.22 -24.95 -28.69
C GLU A 222 -11.23 -25.87 -27.99
N TRP A 223 -11.69 -25.48 -26.79
CA TRP A 223 -12.82 -26.09 -26.10
C TRP A 223 -13.84 -25.01 -25.75
#